data_AF-A0A839TXS6-F1
#
_entry.id   AF-A0A839TXS6-F1
#
_cell.length_a   1.000
_cell.length_b   1.000
_cell.length_c   1.000
_cell.angle_alpha   90.00
_cell.angle_beta   90.00
_cell.angle_gamma   90.00
#
_symmetry.space_group_name_H-M   'P 1'
#
loop_
_entity.id
_entity.type
_entity.pdbx_description
1 polymer ?
#
loop_
_entity_poly.entity_id
_entity_poly.type
_entity_poly.pdbx_seq_one_letter_code
_entity_poly.pdbx_strand_id
1 'polypeptide(L)'
;MTSVEQIRSLSQTSPADVTRDLTFMFEEGLLPEGRIINGTVYIHQQAFDDYFNDEYDEEYEDGDSSSDETGHGRIEGSPSGFEPPGSGHPSSPKTVECPGCGARVFLGAEQEKECEYCGNVVCA
;
A
#
# COMPACT_ATOMS: atom_id res chain seq x y z
N MET A 1 -16.14 6.18 21.30
CA MET A 1 -16.85 6.27 20.01
C MET A 1 -15.92 6.93 19.03
N THR A 2 -15.71 6.32 17.88
CA THR A 2 -14.74 6.78 16.87
C THR A 2 -15.42 7.73 15.90
N SER A 3 -14.80 8.86 15.60
CA SER A 3 -15.31 9.82 14.61
C SER A 3 -14.60 9.72 13.27
N VAL A 4 -15.28 10.14 12.20
CA VAL A 4 -14.75 10.23 10.84
C VAL A 4 -13.51 11.15 10.80
N GLU A 5 -13.49 12.25 11.56
CA GLU A 5 -12.34 13.14 11.64
C GLU A 5 -11.12 12.47 12.28
N GLN A 6 -11.32 11.64 13.30
CA GLN A 6 -10.23 10.87 13.90
C GLN A 6 -9.66 9.84 12.92
N ILE A 7 -10.54 9.14 12.19
CA ILE A 7 -10.12 8.15 11.20
C ILE A 7 -9.33 8.85 10.09
N ARG A 8 -9.85 9.95 9.54
CA ARG A 8 -9.14 10.81 8.59
C ARG A 8 -7.75 11.20 9.10
N SER A 9 -7.63 11.62 10.35
CA SER A 9 -6.35 12.07 10.90
C SER A 9 -5.33 10.94 10.96
N LEU A 10 -5.78 9.69 11.07
CA LEU A 10 -4.92 8.51 11.11
C LEU A 10 -4.61 7.98 9.70
N SER A 11 -5.61 7.97 8.80
CA SER A 11 -5.48 7.47 7.43
C SER A 11 -4.97 8.51 6.42
N GLN A 12 -4.90 9.79 6.84
CA GLN A 12 -4.57 10.93 5.97
C GLN A 12 -5.51 11.07 4.75
N THR A 13 -6.73 10.56 4.84
CA THR A 13 -7.75 10.65 3.77
C THR A 13 -8.77 11.76 4.04
N SER A 14 -9.47 12.23 3.01
CA SER A 14 -10.49 13.28 3.22
C SER A 14 -11.70 12.72 4.00
N PRO A 15 -12.47 13.55 4.74
CA PRO A 15 -13.63 13.06 5.48
C PRO A 15 -14.70 12.45 4.56
N ALA A 16 -14.80 12.95 3.33
CA ALA A 16 -15.72 12.44 2.32
C ALA A 16 -15.29 11.05 1.84
N ASP A 17 -13.99 10.86 1.58
CA ASP A 17 -13.45 9.55 1.19
C ASP A 17 -13.58 8.55 2.33
N VAL A 18 -13.26 8.94 3.58
CA VAL A 18 -13.46 8.08 4.76
C VAL A 18 -14.92 7.63 4.85
N THR A 19 -15.87 8.54 4.68
CA THR A 19 -17.29 8.21 4.75
C THR A 19 -17.69 7.25 3.63
N ARG A 20 -17.26 7.50 2.40
CA ARG A 20 -17.53 6.64 1.24
C ARG A 20 -16.96 5.24 1.45
N ASP A 21 -15.70 5.17 1.83
CA ASP A 21 -14.96 3.92 1.95
C ASP A 21 -15.51 3.08 3.12
N LEU A 22 -15.83 3.71 4.26
CA LEU A 22 -16.49 3.02 5.38
C LEU A 22 -17.89 2.53 5.01
N THR A 23 -18.66 3.32 4.27
CA THR A 23 -19.99 2.91 3.80
C THR A 23 -19.87 1.68 2.90
N PHE A 24 -18.96 1.72 1.93
CA PHE A 24 -18.65 0.59 1.07
C PHE A 24 -18.22 -0.65 1.88
N MET A 25 -17.34 -0.49 2.86
CA MET A 25 -16.90 -1.59 3.71
C MET A 25 -18.03 -2.21 4.53
N PHE A 26 -19.00 -1.43 5.00
CA PHE A 26 -20.20 -1.95 5.67
C PHE A 26 -21.14 -2.68 4.69
N GLU A 27 -21.32 -2.14 3.48
CA GLU A 27 -22.20 -2.72 2.45
C GLU A 27 -21.67 -4.03 1.89
N GLU A 28 -20.35 -4.12 1.68
CA GLU A 28 -19.68 -5.33 1.17
C GLU A 28 -19.38 -6.36 2.27
N GLY A 29 -19.73 -6.08 3.53
CA GLY A 29 -19.50 -6.98 4.67
C GLY A 29 -18.02 -7.15 5.03
N LEU A 30 -17.17 -6.21 4.64
CA LEU A 30 -15.74 -6.16 5.03
C LEU A 30 -15.55 -5.65 6.46
N LEU A 31 -16.57 -4.98 7.01
CA LEU A 31 -16.65 -4.60 8.40
C LEU A 31 -17.96 -5.13 9.00
N PRO A 32 -17.99 -5.38 10.32
CA PRO A 32 -19.22 -5.69 11.03
C PRO A 32 -20.28 -4.61 10.82
N GLU A 33 -21.56 -5.01 10.88
CA GLU A 33 -22.68 -4.10 10.62
C GLU A 33 -22.55 -2.78 11.39
N GLY A 34 -22.64 -1.69 10.66
CA GLY A 34 -22.39 -0.36 11.19
C GLY A 34 -23.01 0.73 10.35
N ARG A 35 -22.96 1.96 10.89
CA ARG A 35 -23.44 3.15 10.21
C ARG A 35 -22.76 4.41 10.73
N ILE A 36 -22.75 5.44 9.90
CA ILE A 36 -22.19 6.75 10.22
C ILE A 36 -23.35 7.70 10.53
N ILE A 37 -23.36 8.29 11.73
CA ILE A 37 -24.36 9.30 12.14
C ILE A 37 -23.62 10.53 12.62
N ASN A 38 -23.88 11.70 12.00
CA ASN A 38 -23.24 12.97 12.35
C ASN A 38 -21.70 12.88 12.44
N GLY A 39 -21.08 12.15 11.50
CA GLY A 39 -19.62 11.94 11.48
C GLY A 39 -19.09 11.04 12.60
N THR A 40 -19.95 10.37 13.36
CA THR A 40 -19.58 9.34 14.33
C THR A 40 -19.88 7.97 13.77
N VAL A 41 -18.91 7.06 13.85
CA VAL A 41 -19.02 5.69 13.37
C VAL A 41 -19.59 4.81 14.50
N TYR A 42 -20.68 4.12 14.21
CA TYR A 42 -21.33 3.18 15.11
C TYR A 42 -21.22 1.78 14.51
N ILE A 43 -20.64 0.85 15.27
CA ILE A 43 -20.58 -0.56 14.90
C ILE A 43 -21.43 -1.33 15.92
N HIS A 44 -22.30 -2.22 15.43
CA HIS A 44 -23.12 -3.05 16.30
C HIS A 44 -22.25 -4.08 17.01
N GLN A 45 -22.25 -4.05 18.36
CA GLN A 45 -21.37 -4.91 19.17
C GLN A 45 -21.60 -6.41 18.93
N GLN A 46 -22.86 -6.83 18.68
CA GLN A 46 -23.18 -8.23 18.39
C GLN A 46 -22.49 -8.72 17.11
N ALA A 47 -22.45 -7.90 16.06
CA ALA A 47 -21.72 -8.23 14.83
C ALA A 47 -20.19 -8.24 15.05
N PHE A 48 -19.71 -7.55 16.08
CA PHE A 48 -18.30 -7.53 16.45
C PHE A 48 -17.89 -8.84 17.11
N ASP A 49 -18.71 -9.39 18.00
CA ASP A 49 -18.43 -10.67 18.65
C ASP A 49 -18.43 -11.84 17.64
N ASP A 50 -19.36 -11.85 16.68
CA ASP A 50 -19.41 -12.89 15.64
C ASP A 50 -18.20 -12.84 14.68
N TYR A 51 -17.70 -11.64 14.34
CA TYR A 51 -16.54 -11.44 13.43
C TYR A 51 -15.17 -11.75 14.06
N PHE A 52 -15.07 -11.82 15.38
CA PHE A 52 -13.83 -12.19 16.08
C PHE A 52 -13.86 -13.61 16.62
N ASN A 53 -15.03 -14.26 16.58
CA ASN A 53 -15.25 -15.60 17.11
C ASN A 53 -15.41 -16.64 15.98
N ASP A 54 -15.32 -16.26 14.71
CA ASP A 54 -14.96 -17.22 13.67
C ASP A 54 -13.53 -17.70 13.92
N GLU A 55 -13.46 -18.91 14.45
CA GLU A 55 -12.24 -19.66 14.68
C GLU A 55 -11.48 -19.74 13.35
N TYR A 56 -10.32 -19.07 13.30
CA TYR A 56 -9.31 -19.18 12.24
C TYR A 56 -8.96 -20.67 12.08
N ASP A 57 -9.66 -21.38 11.19
CA ASP A 57 -9.36 -22.76 10.81
C ASP A 57 -8.17 -22.73 9.83
N GLU A 58 -6.99 -22.46 10.39
CA GLU A 58 -5.72 -22.58 9.67
C GLU A 58 -5.34 -24.07 9.53
N GLU A 59 -6.01 -24.80 8.65
CA GLU A 59 -5.46 -26.07 8.15
C GLU A 59 -4.33 -25.76 7.14
N TYR A 60 -3.14 -25.44 7.66
CA TYR A 60 -1.90 -25.49 6.89
C TYR A 60 -1.54 -26.96 6.64
N GLU A 61 -1.93 -27.50 5.49
CA GLU A 61 -1.36 -28.75 4.98
C GLU A 61 0.11 -28.52 4.60
N ASP A 62 1.01 -28.84 5.53
CA ASP A 62 2.47 -28.89 5.34
C ASP A 62 2.83 -30.00 4.33
N GLY A 63 2.83 -29.63 3.05
CA GLY A 63 3.22 -30.49 1.93
C GLY A 63 4.73 -30.45 1.69
N ASP A 64 5.46 -31.23 2.47
CA ASP A 64 6.79 -31.85 2.25
C ASP A 64 7.76 -31.18 1.25
N SER A 65 8.80 -30.57 1.82
CA SER A 65 9.99 -30.11 1.12
C SER A 65 11.03 -31.23 1.08
N SER A 66 11.38 -31.72 -0.11
CA SER A 66 12.57 -32.56 -0.30
C SER A 66 13.37 -32.09 -1.52
N SER A 67 14.52 -31.49 -1.23
CA SER A 67 15.59 -31.15 -2.18
C SER A 67 16.30 -32.42 -2.66
N ASP A 68 16.62 -32.50 -3.96
CA ASP A 68 17.78 -33.26 -4.41
C ASP A 68 18.53 -32.49 -5.51
N GLU A 69 19.84 -32.53 -5.38
CA GLU A 69 20.82 -31.69 -6.02
C GLU A 69 21.76 -32.56 -6.85
N THR A 70 21.98 -32.23 -8.12
CA THR A 70 23.25 -32.34 -8.89
C THR A 70 23.03 -32.39 -10.40
N GLY A 71 23.86 -31.68 -11.18
CA GLY A 71 23.91 -31.89 -12.64
C GLY A 71 24.61 -30.83 -13.50
N HIS A 72 25.95 -30.78 -13.43
CA HIS A 72 26.94 -30.33 -14.42
C HIS A 72 26.51 -29.67 -15.76
N GLY A 73 27.14 -28.53 -16.10
CA GLY A 73 27.17 -28.01 -17.49
C GLY A 73 27.98 -26.72 -17.71
N ARG A 74 29.30 -26.86 -17.87
CA ARG A 74 30.29 -25.86 -18.35
C ARG A 74 29.98 -25.39 -19.78
N ILE A 75 30.05 -24.08 -20.09
CA ILE A 75 30.88 -23.48 -21.18
C ILE A 75 30.79 -21.94 -21.24
N GLU A 76 31.98 -21.34 -21.12
CA GLU A 76 32.59 -20.14 -21.73
C GLU A 76 31.75 -19.14 -22.55
N GLY A 77 32.02 -17.85 -22.34
CA GLY A 77 31.68 -16.81 -23.30
C GLY A 77 31.78 -15.38 -22.77
N SER A 78 32.98 -14.91 -22.42
CA SER A 78 33.28 -13.47 -22.42
C SER A 78 33.75 -13.09 -23.81
N PRO A 79 33.21 -12.02 -24.42
CA PRO A 79 34.15 -11.00 -24.85
C PRO A 79 33.62 -9.56 -24.76
N SER A 80 34.59 -8.67 -24.59
CA SER A 80 34.65 -7.35 -25.20
C SER A 80 33.88 -6.23 -24.51
N GLY A 81 34.67 -5.21 -24.16
CA GLY A 81 34.22 -3.97 -23.56
C GLY A 81 33.31 -3.15 -24.46
N PHE A 82 32.54 -2.31 -23.78
CA PHE A 82 32.09 -1.04 -24.29
C PHE A 82 32.08 -0.08 -23.08
N GLU A 83 33.13 0.72 -22.95
CA GLU A 83 33.02 2.01 -22.26
C GLU A 83 32.27 2.96 -23.20
N PRO A 84 31.14 3.56 -22.80
CA PRO A 84 30.70 4.80 -23.40
C PRO A 84 31.34 5.99 -22.65
N PRO A 85 31.92 6.95 -23.38
CA PRO A 85 32.44 8.19 -22.82
C PRO A 85 31.29 9.19 -22.61
N GLY A 86 31.39 10.04 -21.58
CA GLY A 86 30.69 11.33 -21.59
C GLY A 86 29.75 11.60 -20.43
N SER A 87 30.24 12.43 -19.51
CA SER A 87 29.62 13.73 -19.17
C SER A 87 28.11 13.79 -18.98
N GLY A 88 27.70 13.76 -17.72
CA GLY A 88 26.41 14.28 -17.27
C GLY A 88 26.10 13.69 -15.92
N HIS A 89 26.24 14.47 -14.84
CA HIS A 89 25.73 14.07 -13.54
C HIS A 89 24.25 13.71 -13.71
N PRO A 90 23.81 12.45 -13.53
CA PRO A 90 22.40 12.20 -13.33
C PRO A 90 22.13 12.73 -11.93
N SER A 91 21.53 13.90 -11.83
CA SER A 91 20.95 14.39 -10.58
C SER A 91 20.11 13.24 -10.02
N SER A 92 20.60 12.63 -8.96
CA SER A 92 20.02 11.42 -8.38
C SER A 92 18.55 11.69 -8.12
N PRO A 93 17.64 10.77 -8.46
CA PRO A 93 16.21 10.98 -8.22
C PRO A 93 16.02 11.31 -6.74
N LYS A 94 15.50 12.50 -6.46
CA LYS A 94 15.20 12.92 -5.10
C LYS A 94 13.90 12.25 -4.70
N THR A 95 13.91 11.60 -3.56
CA THR A 95 12.66 11.15 -2.93
C THR A 95 12.07 12.33 -2.18
N VAL A 96 10.88 12.76 -2.57
CA VAL A 96 10.10 13.81 -1.90
C VAL A 96 8.84 13.21 -1.30
N GLU A 97 8.36 13.79 -0.21
CA GLU A 97 7.13 13.34 0.44
C GLU A 97 5.94 14.15 -0.07
N CYS A 98 4.87 13.47 -0.50
CA CYS A 98 3.66 14.13 -0.97
C CYS A 98 2.96 14.82 0.21
N PRO A 99 2.67 16.14 0.13
CA PRO A 99 2.02 16.86 1.22
C PRO A 99 0.55 16.44 1.44
N GLY A 100 -0.05 15.72 0.49
CA GLY A 100 -1.44 15.27 0.59
C GLY A 100 -1.63 13.99 1.40
N CYS A 101 -0.72 13.04 1.24
CA CYS A 101 -0.89 11.67 1.76
C CYS A 101 0.39 11.04 2.33
N GLY A 102 1.48 11.80 2.46
CA GLY A 102 2.74 11.30 3.01
C GLY A 102 3.49 10.29 2.13
N ALA A 103 2.99 9.99 0.92
CA ALA A 103 3.61 9.04 0.03
C ALA A 103 4.95 9.55 -0.49
N ARG A 104 5.95 8.67 -0.56
CA ARG A 104 7.27 8.99 -1.10
C ARG A 104 7.24 8.89 -2.62
N VAL A 105 7.53 10.01 -3.29
CA VAL A 105 7.57 10.11 -4.75
C VAL A 105 9.03 10.30 -5.19
N PHE A 106 9.48 9.51 -6.16
CA PHE A 106 10.78 9.68 -6.78
C PHE A 106 10.66 10.65 -7.95
N LEU A 107 11.25 11.83 -7.81
CA LEU A 107 11.28 12.86 -8.85
C LEU A 107 12.70 13.06 -9.38
N GLY A 108 12.82 13.28 -10.69
CA GLY A 108 14.04 13.86 -11.25
C GLY A 108 14.23 15.29 -10.74
N ALA A 109 15.46 15.82 -10.78
CA ALA A 109 15.68 17.22 -10.42
C ALA A 109 14.80 18.13 -11.30
N GLU A 110 14.09 19.05 -10.63
CA GLU A 110 13.25 20.07 -11.28
C GLU A 110 12.02 19.51 -12.02
N GLN A 111 11.56 18.30 -11.67
CA GLN A 111 10.31 17.74 -12.19
C GLN A 111 9.16 17.87 -11.20
N GLU A 112 7.96 18.03 -11.76
CA GLU A 112 6.68 17.86 -11.08
C GLU A 112 6.03 16.55 -11.57
N LYS A 113 5.52 15.74 -10.63
CA LYS A 113 4.77 14.52 -10.96
C LYS A 113 3.52 14.47 -10.09
N GLU A 114 2.44 13.96 -10.66
CA GLU A 114 1.23 13.67 -9.91
C GLU A 114 1.46 12.47 -8.97
N CYS A 115 1.04 12.62 -7.72
CA CYS A 115 1.10 11.56 -6.73
C CYS A 115 0.13 10.44 -7.11
N GLU A 116 0.66 9.23 -7.26
CA GLU A 116 -0.10 8.04 -7.68
C GLU A 116 -1.21 7.64 -6.68
N TYR A 117 -1.16 8.16 -5.45
CA TYR A 117 -2.10 7.80 -4.39
C TYR A 117 -3.24 8.81 -4.20
N CYS A 118 -2.96 10.10 -4.35
CA CYS A 118 -3.96 11.15 -4.06
C CYS A 118 -4.18 12.15 -5.20
N GLY A 119 -3.49 11.99 -6.33
CA GLY A 119 -3.63 12.88 -7.49
C GLY A 119 -3.04 14.28 -7.29
N ASN A 120 -2.36 14.55 -6.16
CA ASN A 120 -1.74 15.85 -5.93
C ASN A 120 -0.42 15.99 -6.69
N VAL A 121 -0.18 17.15 -7.28
CA VAL A 121 1.11 17.47 -7.90
C VAL A 121 2.18 17.66 -6.83
N VAL A 122 3.29 16.93 -6.98
CA VAL A 122 4.46 16.98 -6.09
C VAL A 122 5.65 17.47 -6.89
N CYS A 123 6.40 18.42 -6.33
CA CYS A 123 7.57 19.03 -6.97
C CYS A 123 8.85 18.69 -6.19
N ALA A 124 9.98 18.59 -6.92
CA ALA A 124 11.31 18.23 -6.40
C ALA A 124 12.03 19.33 -5.60
#